data_AF-A0AA43HWQ9-F1
#
_entry.id   AF-A0AA43HWQ9-F1
#
_cell.length_a   1.000
_cell.length_b   1.000
_cell.length_c   1.000
_cell.angle_alpha   90.00
_cell.angle_beta   90.00
_cell.angle_gamma   90.00
#
_symmetry.space_group_name_H-M   'P 1'
#
loop_
_entity.id
_entity.type
_entity.pdbx_description
1 polymer ?
#
loop_
_entity_poly.entity_id
_entity_poly.type
_entity_poly.pdbx_seq_one_letter_code
_entity_poly.pdbx_strand_id
1 'polypeptide(L)'
;MQEKKNEIREKNQVYYPEFWKKRKMNPEFVKDLEESANSKPIATDEHGEYRAGKFLHSCAIVIVAYANNLWSVEIHSQHQVNLPMIREIRYKYLPDNLMMAQLFLPRDQRITDKAVVLYQIPGELRDNEVPTEEIAENESN
;
A
#
# COMPACT_ATOMS: atom_id res chain seq x y z
N MET A 1 40.90 -5.16 17.18
CA MET A 1 40.34 -5.66 15.90
C MET A 1 38.93 -6.15 16.22
N GLN A 2 37.89 -5.46 15.76
CA GLN A 2 36.53 -6.01 15.77
C GLN A 2 36.08 -6.13 14.32
N GLU A 3 35.90 -7.38 13.89
CA GLU A 3 35.33 -7.76 12.62
C GLU A 3 33.89 -7.24 12.55
N LYS A 4 33.65 -6.23 11.71
CA LYS A 4 32.31 -5.88 11.27
C LYS A 4 31.80 -7.06 10.43
N LYS A 5 30.93 -7.88 11.01
CA LYS A 5 30.08 -8.81 10.25
C LYS A 5 29.28 -7.97 9.25
N ASN A 6 29.73 -7.95 8.00
CA ASN A 6 28.91 -7.53 6.89
C ASN A 6 27.76 -8.55 6.79
N GLU A 7 26.61 -8.22 7.39
CA GLU A 7 25.36 -8.86 7.03
C GLU A 7 25.14 -8.60 5.54
N ILE A 8 25.40 -9.62 4.72
CA ILE A 8 24.94 -9.67 3.35
C ILE A 8 23.42 -9.80 3.47
N ARG A 9 22.71 -8.66 3.56
CA ARG A 9 21.27 -8.64 3.38
C ARG A 9 21.02 -9.10 1.95
N GLU A 10 20.44 -10.29 1.80
CA GLU A 10 19.94 -10.75 0.51
C GLU A 10 19.07 -9.63 -0.04
N LYS A 11 19.48 -9.06 -1.19
CA LYS A 11 18.76 -7.94 -1.78
C LYS A 11 17.38 -8.47 -2.17
N ASN A 12 16.34 -7.83 -1.66
CA ASN A 12 14.98 -8.14 -2.07
C ASN A 12 14.87 -7.90 -3.57
N GLN A 13 14.51 -8.95 -4.32
CA GLN A 13 14.40 -8.88 -5.77
C GLN A 13 13.16 -8.06 -6.14
N VAL A 14 13.33 -7.05 -7.00
CA VAL A 14 12.21 -6.30 -7.57
C VAL A 14 11.35 -7.25 -8.39
N TYR A 15 10.07 -7.33 -8.05
CA TYR A 15 9.10 -8.09 -8.84
C TYR A 15 8.74 -7.32 -10.11
N TYR A 16 9.04 -7.90 -11.27
CA TYR A 16 8.65 -7.36 -12.57
C TYR A 16 7.47 -8.14 -13.15
N PRO A 17 6.26 -7.55 -13.22
CA PRO A 17 5.15 -8.16 -13.94
C PRO A 17 5.47 -8.39 -15.42
N GLU A 18 4.83 -9.38 -16.05
CA GLU A 18 5.05 -9.77 -17.46
C GLU A 18 5.05 -8.58 -18.42
N PHE A 19 4.15 -7.63 -18.18
CA PHE A 19 4.02 -6.40 -18.98
C PHE A 19 5.30 -5.55 -19.03
N TRP A 20 6.08 -5.55 -17.94
CA TRP A 20 7.28 -4.72 -17.80
C TRP A 20 8.57 -5.42 -18.23
N LYS A 21 8.59 -6.77 -18.28
CA LYS A 21 9.79 -7.55 -18.62
C LYS A 21 10.41 -7.20 -19.98
N LYS A 22 9.58 -6.76 -20.94
CA LYS A 22 10.02 -6.42 -22.31
C LYS A 22 10.12 -4.92 -22.56
N ARG A 23 9.81 -4.07 -21.58
CA ARG A 23 9.83 -2.61 -21.73
C ARG A 23 11.13 -2.01 -21.24
N LYS A 24 11.67 -1.07 -22.02
CA LYS A 24 12.83 -0.29 -21.61
C LYS A 24 12.39 0.76 -20.58
N MET A 25 12.74 0.54 -19.32
CA MET A 25 12.47 1.46 -18.22
C MET A 25 13.62 2.46 -18.04
N ASN A 26 13.31 3.64 -17.50
CA ASN A 26 14.33 4.62 -17.14
C ASN A 26 15.24 4.02 -16.04
N PRO A 27 16.58 4.05 -16.18
CA PRO A 27 17.51 3.58 -15.16
C PRO A 27 17.28 4.18 -13.76
N GLU A 28 16.90 5.46 -13.68
CA GLU A 28 16.60 6.13 -12.42
C GLU A 28 15.36 5.51 -11.74
N PHE A 29 14.33 5.19 -12.54
CA PHE A 29 13.14 4.53 -12.03
C PHE A 29 13.42 3.09 -11.57
N VAL A 30 14.29 2.36 -12.28
CA VAL A 30 14.71 1.01 -11.84
C VAL A 30 15.45 1.09 -10.51
N LYS A 31 16.31 2.10 -10.33
CA LYS A 31 16.99 2.37 -9.06
C LYS A 31 15.99 2.64 -7.94
N ASP A 32 14.97 3.46 -8.18
CA ASP A 32 13.91 3.71 -7.19
C ASP A 32 13.18 2.41 -6.79
N LEU A 33 12.89 1.51 -7.76
CA LEU A 33 12.26 0.22 -7.47
C LEU A 33 13.15 -0.67 -6.61
N GLU A 34 14.46 -0.72 -6.92
CA GLU A 34 15.44 -1.47 -6.14
C GLU A 34 15.59 -0.90 -4.73
N GLU A 35 15.66 0.42 -4.59
CA GLU A 35 15.70 1.11 -3.30
C GLU A 35 14.44 0.80 -2.48
N SER A 36 13.28 0.78 -3.13
CA SER A 36 11.98 0.48 -2.50
C SER A 36 11.88 -0.98 -2.06
N ALA A 37 12.39 -1.93 -2.85
CA ALA A 37 12.42 -3.34 -2.47
C ALA A 37 13.34 -3.59 -1.26
N ASN A 38 14.45 -2.86 -1.19
CA ASN A 38 15.45 -3.00 -0.13
C ASN A 38 15.23 -2.05 1.07
N SER A 39 14.20 -1.18 1.02
CA SER A 39 13.87 -0.25 2.11
C SER A 39 13.41 -1.00 3.36
N LYS A 40 13.60 -0.46 4.56
CA LYS A 40 13.14 -1.14 5.78
C LYS A 40 11.60 -1.21 5.80
N PRO A 41 10.99 -2.34 6.22
CA PRO A 41 9.57 -2.41 6.53
C PRO A 41 9.17 -1.30 7.51
N ILE A 42 8.07 -0.63 7.22
CA ILE A 42 7.48 0.41 8.08
C ILE A 42 6.45 -0.23 9.02
N ALA A 43 5.71 -1.22 8.52
CA ALA A 43 4.72 -1.97 9.27
C ALA A 43 4.74 -3.44 8.84
N THR A 44 4.31 -4.32 9.74
CA THR A 44 4.16 -5.76 9.50
C THR A 44 2.87 -6.20 10.17
N ASP A 45 2.08 -7.02 9.48
CA ASP A 45 0.90 -7.69 10.03
C ASP A 45 0.89 -9.18 9.66
N GLU A 46 -0.22 -9.88 9.90
CA GLU A 46 -0.37 -11.30 9.57
C GLU A 46 -0.34 -11.59 8.06
N HIS A 47 -0.57 -10.57 7.22
CA HIS A 47 -0.64 -10.68 5.77
C HIS A 47 0.69 -10.32 5.09
N GLY A 48 1.55 -9.52 5.72
CA GLY A 48 2.92 -9.30 5.23
C GLY A 48 3.65 -8.11 5.81
N GLU A 49 4.74 -7.74 5.13
CA GLU A 49 5.57 -6.58 5.45
C GLU A 49 5.33 -5.45 4.45
N TYR A 50 5.10 -4.24 4.96
CA TYR A 50 4.76 -3.07 4.16
C TYR A 50 5.88 -2.05 4.14
N ARG A 51 6.14 -1.53 2.94
CA ARG A 51 7.28 -0.65 2.66
C ARG A 51 6.80 0.56 1.87
N ALA A 52 7.35 1.73 2.17
CA ALA A 52 7.18 2.89 1.31
C ALA A 52 8.15 2.82 0.12
N GLY A 53 7.73 3.37 -1.00
CA GLY A 53 8.50 3.39 -2.23
C GLY A 53 7.64 3.23 -3.48
N LYS A 54 8.30 2.96 -4.59
CA LYS A 54 7.69 2.71 -5.90
C LYS A 54 7.70 1.22 -6.19
N PHE A 55 6.60 0.72 -6.73
CA PHE A 55 6.40 -0.69 -7.05
C PHE A 55 5.71 -0.84 -8.40
N LEU A 56 5.88 -2.02 -8.99
CA LEU A 56 5.18 -2.42 -10.21
C LEU A 56 4.10 -3.44 -9.87
N HIS A 57 2.87 -3.17 -10.32
CA HIS A 57 1.75 -4.08 -10.15
C HIS A 57 0.99 -4.21 -11.48
N SER A 58 1.00 -5.40 -12.07
CA SER A 58 0.38 -5.66 -13.38
C SER A 58 0.84 -4.63 -14.42
N CYS A 59 -0.06 -3.78 -14.93
CA CYS A 59 0.22 -2.69 -15.87
C CYS A 59 0.30 -1.29 -15.24
N ALA A 60 0.36 -1.22 -13.89
CA ALA A 60 0.43 0.01 -13.12
C ALA A 60 1.73 0.17 -12.33
N ILE A 61 2.03 1.43 -12.08
CA ILE A 61 3.01 1.90 -11.12
C ILE A 61 2.26 2.26 -9.85
N VAL A 62 2.72 1.73 -8.72
CA VAL A 62 2.17 1.98 -7.39
C VAL A 62 3.22 2.75 -6.60
N ILE A 63 2.85 3.91 -6.08
CA ILE A 63 3.70 4.73 -5.25
C ILE A 63 3.09 4.73 -3.86
N VAL A 64 3.78 4.13 -2.90
CA VAL A 64 3.38 4.06 -1.50
C VAL A 64 4.20 5.08 -0.74
N ALA A 65 3.53 6.00 -0.05
CA ALA A 65 4.17 6.95 0.83
C ALA A 65 3.63 6.78 2.25
N TYR A 66 4.52 7.04 3.22
CA TYR A 66 4.19 7.07 4.62
C TYR A 66 4.76 8.37 5.21
N ALA A 67 3.88 9.28 5.60
CA ALA A 67 4.25 10.59 6.12
C ALA A 67 3.28 10.99 7.23
N ASN A 68 3.78 11.62 8.30
CA ASN A 68 2.98 12.03 9.46
C ASN A 68 2.14 10.88 10.06
N ASN A 69 2.70 9.67 10.08
CA ASN A 69 2.04 8.43 10.49
C ASN A 69 0.81 8.04 9.67
N LEU A 70 0.64 8.62 8.47
CA LEU A 70 -0.45 8.31 7.55
C LEU A 70 0.08 7.70 6.27
N TRP A 71 -0.62 6.67 5.81
CA TRP A 71 -0.35 6.00 4.55
C TRP A 71 -1.07 6.69 3.39
N SER A 72 -0.39 6.81 2.26
CA SER A 72 -0.99 7.18 0.99
C SER A 72 -0.49 6.30 -0.13
N VAL A 73 -1.35 6.04 -1.11
CA VAL A 73 -1.02 5.24 -2.29
C VAL A 73 -1.51 5.95 -3.53
N GLU A 74 -0.59 6.16 -4.47
CA GLU A 74 -0.88 6.65 -5.80
C GLU A 74 -0.72 5.51 -6.81
N ILE A 75 -1.74 5.30 -7.63
CA ILE A 75 -1.78 4.26 -8.65
C ILE A 75 -1.78 4.97 -9.99
N HIS A 76 -0.78 4.71 -10.83
CA HIS A 76 -0.69 5.20 -12.19
C HIS A 76 -0.65 4.01 -13.15
N SER A 77 -1.76 3.76 -13.83
CA SER A 77 -1.87 2.70 -14.83
C SER A 77 -1.80 3.26 -16.25
N GLN A 78 -1.50 2.39 -17.22
CA GLN A 78 -1.72 2.74 -18.63
C GLN A 78 -3.17 2.51 -19.07
N HIS A 79 -3.86 1.62 -18.38
CA HIS A 79 -5.25 1.26 -18.61
C HIS A 79 -6.15 1.90 -17.54
N GLN A 80 -7.47 1.85 -17.75
CA GLN A 80 -8.41 2.29 -16.72
C GLN A 80 -8.20 1.48 -15.44
N VAL A 81 -8.15 2.18 -14.30
CA VAL A 81 -7.96 1.56 -13.00
C VAL A 81 -9.32 1.16 -12.46
N ASN A 82 -9.59 -0.16 -12.44
CA ASN A 82 -10.85 -0.70 -11.95
C ASN A 82 -10.80 -0.96 -10.44
N LEU A 83 -11.97 -0.97 -9.79
CA LEU A 83 -12.10 -1.26 -8.35
C LEU A 83 -11.39 -2.55 -7.89
N PRO A 84 -11.44 -3.69 -8.62
CA PRO A 84 -10.70 -4.88 -8.23
C PRO A 84 -9.20 -4.66 -8.16
N MET A 85 -8.64 -3.92 -9.11
CA MET A 85 -7.20 -3.59 -9.15
C MET A 85 -6.80 -2.69 -7.97
N ILE A 86 -7.64 -1.72 -7.63
CA ILE A 86 -7.43 -0.85 -6.45
C ILE A 86 -7.41 -1.69 -5.18
N ARG A 87 -8.34 -2.64 -5.05
CA ARG A 87 -8.46 -3.54 -3.91
C ARG A 87 -7.23 -4.45 -3.77
N GLU A 88 -6.78 -5.07 -4.85
CA GLU A 88 -5.57 -5.89 -4.88
C GLU A 88 -4.33 -5.09 -4.46
N ILE A 89 -4.19 -3.86 -4.96
CA ILE A 89 -3.08 -2.97 -4.58
C ILE A 89 -3.17 -2.60 -3.10
N ARG A 90 -4.35 -2.25 -2.58
CA ARG A 90 -4.53 -1.95 -1.15
C ARG A 90 -4.11 -3.14 -0.30
N TYR A 91 -4.62 -4.33 -0.57
CA TYR A 91 -4.33 -5.52 0.25
C TYR A 91 -2.87 -5.99 0.16
N LYS A 92 -2.18 -5.71 -0.94
CA LYS A 92 -0.79 -6.11 -1.12
C LYS A 92 0.21 -5.13 -0.51
N TYR A 93 -0.07 -3.82 -0.56
CA TYR A 93 0.91 -2.78 -0.25
C TYR A 93 0.59 -1.98 1.01
N LEU A 94 -0.58 -2.17 1.61
CA LEU A 94 -0.98 -1.47 2.83
C LEU A 94 -1.40 -2.45 3.93
N PRO A 95 -1.12 -2.13 5.20
CA PRO A 95 -1.62 -2.88 6.36
C PRO A 95 -3.15 -3.03 6.37
N ASP A 96 -3.62 -4.14 6.93
CA ASP A 96 -5.05 -4.45 6.89
C ASP A 96 -5.91 -3.55 7.79
N ASN A 97 -5.36 -3.07 8.90
CA ASN A 97 -6.05 -2.26 9.90
C ASN A 97 -6.29 -0.78 9.50
N LEU A 98 -6.12 -0.43 8.21
CA LEU A 98 -6.23 0.94 7.73
C LEU A 98 -7.54 1.20 6.98
N MET A 99 -8.25 2.28 7.33
CA MET A 99 -9.30 2.84 6.48
C MET A 99 -8.69 3.80 5.46
N MET A 100 -9.05 3.60 4.19
CA MET A 100 -8.56 4.42 3.08
C MET A 100 -9.74 5.07 2.35
N ALA A 101 -9.59 6.34 2.00
CA ALA A 101 -10.51 7.07 1.13
C ALA A 101 -9.88 7.26 -0.25
N GLN A 102 -10.69 7.09 -1.31
CA GLN A 102 -10.30 7.50 -2.65
C GLN A 102 -10.54 8.99 -2.82
N LEU A 103 -9.48 9.72 -3.22
CA LEU A 103 -9.56 11.15 -3.47
C LEU A 103 -9.85 11.41 -4.95
N PHE A 104 -10.83 12.29 -5.20
CA PHE A 104 -11.10 12.82 -6.52
C PHE A 104 -10.45 14.19 -6.63
N LEU A 105 -9.58 14.35 -7.64
CA LEU A 105 -8.93 15.61 -7.88
C LEU A 105 -9.87 16.64 -8.52
N PRO A 106 -9.56 17.94 -8.38
CA PRO A 106 -10.22 19.02 -9.10
C PRO A 106 -10.34 18.73 -10.62
N ARG A 107 -11.40 19.23 -11.26
CA ARG A 107 -11.72 18.90 -12.66
C ARG A 107 -10.65 19.33 -13.67
N ASP A 108 -9.94 20.40 -13.36
CA ASP A 108 -8.79 20.96 -14.09
C ASP A 108 -7.51 20.13 -13.92
N GLN A 109 -7.40 19.41 -12.81
CA GLN A 109 -6.29 18.50 -12.48
C GLN A 109 -6.72 17.04 -12.56
N ARG A 110 -7.79 16.74 -13.30
CA ARG A 110 -8.21 15.36 -13.55
C ARG A 110 -7.06 14.63 -14.21
N ILE A 111 -6.33 13.87 -13.40
CA ILE A 111 -5.54 12.78 -13.92
C ILE A 111 -6.58 11.87 -14.55
N THR A 112 -6.40 11.56 -15.84
CA THR A 112 -7.26 10.63 -16.59
C THR A 112 -7.64 9.41 -15.74
N ASP A 113 -8.73 8.68 -16.06
CA ASP A 113 -9.23 7.46 -15.35
C ASP A 113 -8.20 6.31 -15.15
N LYS A 114 -6.95 6.58 -15.54
CA LYS A 114 -5.73 5.84 -15.40
C LYS A 114 -4.99 6.10 -14.08
N ALA A 115 -5.39 7.09 -13.27
CA ALA A 115 -4.80 7.28 -11.96
C ALA A 115 -5.80 7.41 -10.81
N VAL A 116 -5.40 6.88 -9.67
CA VAL A 116 -6.19 6.84 -8.43
C VAL A 116 -5.28 7.17 -7.26
N VAL A 117 -5.77 8.01 -6.36
CA VAL A 117 -5.08 8.32 -5.10
C VAL A 117 -5.93 7.82 -3.94
N LEU A 118 -5.31 7.02 -3.08
CA LEU A 118 -5.87 6.58 -1.81
C LEU A 118 -5.14 7.27 -0.66
N TYR A 119 -5.90 7.75 0.31
CA TYR A 119 -5.34 8.37 1.51
C TYR A 119 -5.94 7.75 2.76
N GLN A 120 -5.12 7.51 3.78
CA GLN A 120 -5.58 6.97 5.05
C GLN A 120 -6.47 8.00 5.77
N ILE A 121 -7.65 7.56 6.22
CA ILE A 121 -8.47 8.33 7.15
C ILE A 121 -7.87 8.16 8.54
N PRO A 122 -7.49 9.24 9.25
CA PRO A 122 -7.02 9.15 10.62
C PRO A 122 -8.11 8.56 11.53
N GLY A 123 -7.77 7.53 12.28
CA GLY A 123 -8.67 6.83 13.19
C GLY A 123 -8.31 5.35 13.28
N GLU A 124 -8.58 4.75 14.44
CA GLU A 124 -8.50 3.30 14.58
C GLU A 124 -9.82 2.70 14.07
N LEU A 125 -9.73 1.62 13.29
CA LEU A 125 -10.83 0.68 13.17
C LEU A 125 -11.03 0.08 14.56
N ARG A 126 -11.86 0.73 15.38
CA ARG A 126 -12.42 0.06 16.54
C ARG A 126 -13.23 -1.09 15.96
N ASP A 127 -12.83 -2.31 16.26
CA ASP A 127 -13.76 -3.42 16.25
C ASP A 127 -14.93 -2.93 17.10
N ASN A 128 -16.04 -2.62 16.45
CA ASN A 128 -17.28 -2.44 17.16
C ASN A 128 -17.58 -3.82 17.74
N GLU A 129 -17.08 -4.09 18.94
CA GLU A 129 -17.81 -4.90 19.90
C GLU A 129 -19.22 -4.32 19.87
N VAL A 130 -20.11 -5.01 19.14
CA VAL A 130 -21.53 -4.78 19.24
C VAL A 130 -21.79 -4.78 20.74
N PRO A 131 -22.27 -3.68 21.35
CA PRO A 131 -22.67 -3.73 22.74
C PRO A 131 -23.70 -4.84 22.80
N THR A 132 -23.33 -5.95 23.43
CA THR A 132 -24.29 -6.98 23.76
C THR A 132 -25.13 -6.30 24.81
N GLU A 133 -26.25 -5.69 24.38
CA GLU A 133 -27.26 -5.20 25.30
C GLU A 133 -27.56 -6.38 26.22
N GLU A 134 -27.10 -6.27 27.47
CA GLU A 134 -27.55 -7.13 28.55
C GLU A 134 -29.07 -7.02 28.54
N ILE A 135 -29.74 -8.03 27.97
CA ILE A 135 -31.15 -8.26 28.19
C ILE A 135 -31.21 -8.59 29.68
N ALA A 136 -31.41 -7.57 30.50
CA ALA A 136 -31.76 -7.74 31.88
C ALA A 136 -33.05 -8.56 31.90
N GLU A 137 -32.90 -9.85 32.23
CA GLU A 137 -33.99 -10.67 32.72
C GLU A 137 -34.54 -9.95 33.94
N ASN A 138 -35.60 -9.17 33.73
CA ASN A 138 -36.47 -8.73 34.80
C ASN A 138 -37.21 -9.99 35.29
N GLU A 139 -36.55 -10.78 36.12
CA GLU A 139 -37.23 -11.54 37.16
C GLU A 139 -37.84 -10.50 38.12
N SER A 140 -39.16 -10.35 38.06
CA SER A 140 -39.94 -9.78 39.17
C SER A 140 -41.40 -10.24 39.07
N ASN A 141 -41.64 -11.32 39.81
CA ASN A 141 -42.79 -11.57 40.70
C ASN A 141 -44.16 -11.92 40.08
#